data_AF-A0A2A2ZAJ7-F1
#
_entry.id   AF-A0A2A2ZAJ7-F1
#
_cell.length_a   1.000
_cell.length_b   1.000
_cell.length_c   1.000
_cell.angle_alpha   90.00
_cell.angle_beta   90.00
_cell.angle_gamma   90.00
#
_symmetry.space_group_name_H-M   'P 1'
#
loop_
_entity.id
_entity.type
_entity.pdbx_description
1 polymer ?
#
loop_
_entity_poly.entity_id
_entity_poly.type
_entity_poly.pdbx_seq_one_letter_code
_entity_poly.pdbx_strand_id
1 'polypeptide(L)'
;MLADFLPRRYGVAKAFVIDVDGAMSHQLDIVVHDRHYSPLLFEVGGAHFIPAESVYAVFEIKQTLNKSHVEYAGDKIASVRRLRRTSVGFDTATGAAAAQEPKRIIGGLLALDSDWSPPLGDPLRAALNTRGPEEALDFGCALRAGTFEAPDPTDGGELWVSRDPTTSLIFFTLRLLSRLREMATVPAMDYTAYIESAQQSAKSH
;
A
#
# COMPACT_ATOMS: atom_id res chain seq x y z
N MET A 1 13.67 -4.47 -9.19
CA MET A 1 13.28 -5.77 -8.61
C MET A 1 11.76 -5.93 -8.49
N LEU A 2 11.06 -5.26 -7.56
CA LEU A 2 9.59 -5.39 -7.46
C LEU A 2 8.88 -5.06 -8.80
N ALA A 3 9.29 -3.97 -9.45
CA ALA A 3 8.78 -3.59 -10.77
C ALA A 3 8.98 -4.66 -11.86
N ASP A 4 9.98 -5.54 -11.73
CA ASP A 4 10.30 -6.57 -12.72
C ASP A 4 9.46 -7.84 -12.53
N PHE A 5 8.97 -8.08 -11.31
CA PHE A 5 8.13 -9.25 -10.97
C PHE A 5 6.63 -8.97 -11.05
N LEU A 6 6.22 -7.70 -10.94
CA LEU A 6 4.81 -7.34 -10.97
C LEU A 6 4.29 -7.28 -12.42
N PRO A 7 3.04 -7.73 -12.67
CA PRO A 7 2.35 -7.50 -13.94
C PRO A 7 2.38 -6.02 -14.33
N ARG A 8 2.51 -5.74 -15.64
CA ARG A 8 2.68 -4.36 -16.19
C ARG A 8 1.56 -3.38 -15.85
N ARG A 9 0.39 -3.87 -15.42
CA ARG A 9 -0.71 -3.02 -14.93
C ARG A 9 -0.36 -2.27 -13.64
N TYR A 10 0.63 -2.77 -12.90
CA TYR A 10 1.11 -2.16 -11.67
C TYR A 10 2.31 -1.27 -11.94
N GLY A 11 2.22 -0.02 -11.52
CA GLY A 11 3.36 0.88 -11.36
C GLY A 11 3.98 0.73 -10.00
N VAL A 12 5.28 1.01 -9.91
CA VAL A 12 6.04 1.03 -8.67
C VAL A 12 6.86 2.31 -8.65
N ALA A 13 6.61 3.17 -7.68
CA ALA A 13 7.30 4.45 -7.56
C ALA A 13 7.52 4.84 -6.10
N LYS A 14 8.56 5.63 -5.86
CA LYS A 14 8.69 6.43 -4.64
C LYS A 14 7.81 7.66 -4.81
N ALA A 15 6.85 7.88 -3.92
CA ALA A 15 5.82 8.89 -4.15
C ALA A 15 5.18 9.43 -2.87
N PHE A 16 4.54 10.57 -3.00
CA PHE A 16 3.46 10.98 -2.10
C PHE A 16 2.13 10.48 -2.67
N VAL A 17 1.20 10.16 -1.79
CA VAL A 17 -0.19 9.88 -2.15
C VAL A 17 -1.05 11.08 -1.77
N ILE A 18 -1.96 11.47 -2.65
CA ILE A 18 -2.86 12.61 -2.46
C ILE A 18 -4.31 12.19 -2.66
N ASP A 19 -5.24 12.93 -2.05
CA ASP A 19 -6.66 12.78 -2.33
C ASP A 19 -7.29 14.00 -3.00
N VAL A 20 -8.57 13.84 -3.30
CA VAL A 20 -9.43 14.86 -3.89
C VAL A 20 -9.56 16.11 -3.02
N ASP A 21 -9.38 16.04 -1.71
CA ASP A 21 -9.50 17.18 -0.79
C ASP A 21 -8.16 17.93 -0.63
N GLY A 22 -7.11 17.49 -1.34
CA GLY A 22 -5.77 18.07 -1.29
C GLY A 22 -4.93 17.60 -0.09
N ALA A 23 -5.41 16.61 0.67
CA ALA A 23 -4.60 16.01 1.72
C ALA A 23 -3.48 15.16 1.11
N MET A 24 -2.39 15.01 1.85
CA MET A 24 -1.18 14.33 1.37
C MET A 24 -0.64 13.39 2.44
N SER A 25 -0.21 12.20 2.02
CA SER A 25 0.49 11.24 2.87
C SER A 25 1.90 11.70 3.23
N HIS A 26 2.58 10.93 4.09
CA HIS A 26 4.04 10.97 4.15
C HIS A 26 4.63 10.47 2.81
N GLN A 27 5.91 10.72 2.54
CA GLN A 27 6.58 10.10 1.38
C GLN A 27 6.77 8.60 1.62
N LEU A 28 6.38 7.76 0.67
CA LEU A 28 6.54 6.30 0.74
C LEU A 28 7.67 5.85 -0.18
N ASP A 29 8.47 4.90 0.28
CA ASP A 29 9.58 4.35 -0.52
C ASP A 29 9.08 3.54 -1.71
N ILE A 30 7.98 2.81 -1.53
CA ILE A 30 7.34 2.03 -2.57
C ILE A 30 5.83 2.25 -2.51
N VAL A 31 5.27 2.75 -3.60
CA VAL A 31 3.84 2.77 -3.88
C VAL A 31 3.57 1.89 -5.09
N VAL A 32 2.80 0.83 -4.90
CA VAL A 32 2.25 -0.01 -5.96
C VAL A 32 0.91 0.57 -6.36
N HIS A 33 0.79 1.03 -7.60
CA HIS A 33 -0.41 1.73 -8.07
C HIS A 33 -0.88 1.21 -9.43
N ASP A 34 -2.14 1.46 -9.76
CA ASP A 34 -2.67 1.21 -11.08
C ASP A 34 -2.02 2.16 -12.11
N ARG A 35 -1.67 1.63 -13.28
CA ARG A 35 -1.17 2.40 -14.44
C ARG A 35 -2.09 2.36 -15.65
N HIS A 36 -3.15 1.55 -15.58
CA HIS A 36 -3.96 1.25 -16.75
C HIS A 36 -5.16 2.17 -16.87
N TYR A 37 -5.82 2.44 -15.75
CA TYR A 37 -7.02 3.27 -15.63
C TYR A 37 -6.75 4.60 -14.91
N SER A 38 -5.73 4.64 -14.05
CA SER A 38 -5.33 5.85 -13.32
C SER A 38 -3.90 6.24 -13.70
N PRO A 39 -3.69 7.22 -14.60
CA PRO A 39 -2.35 7.71 -14.86
C PRO A 39 -1.79 8.45 -13.63
N LEU A 40 -0.46 8.60 -13.59
CA LEU A 40 0.17 9.50 -12.62
C LEU A 40 -0.37 10.92 -12.82
N LEU A 41 -0.82 11.57 -11.74
CA LEU A 41 -1.41 12.91 -11.85
C LEU A 41 -0.36 13.97 -12.22
N PHE A 42 0.77 14.01 -11.50
CA PHE A 42 1.86 14.94 -11.81
C PHE A 42 3.18 14.53 -11.17
N GLU A 43 4.27 15.03 -11.75
CA GLU A 43 5.63 14.98 -11.23
C GLU A 43 6.13 16.41 -11.02
N VAL A 44 6.58 16.73 -9.81
CA VAL A 44 7.09 18.06 -9.47
C VAL A 44 8.45 17.90 -8.78
N GLY A 45 9.49 18.50 -9.37
CA GLY A 45 10.85 18.46 -8.80
C GLY A 45 11.40 17.04 -8.60
N GLY A 46 10.98 16.07 -9.44
CA GLY A 46 11.37 14.66 -9.34
C GLY A 46 10.60 13.85 -8.27
N ALA A 47 9.60 14.45 -7.62
CA ALA A 47 8.67 13.74 -6.74
C ALA A 47 7.40 13.36 -7.51
N HIS A 48 6.99 12.09 -7.38
CA HIS A 48 5.73 11.59 -7.94
C HIS A 48 4.57 11.79 -6.95
N PHE A 49 3.42 12.22 -7.49
CA PHE A 49 2.18 12.37 -6.73
C PHE A 49 1.12 11.44 -7.32
N ILE A 50 0.70 10.47 -6.52
CA ILE A 50 -0.19 9.39 -6.93
C ILE A 50 -1.55 9.59 -6.25
N PRO A 51 -2.66 9.56 -7.00
CA PRO A 51 -3.99 9.66 -6.41
C PRO A 51 -4.31 8.43 -5.56
N ALA A 52 -4.93 8.64 -4.40
CA ALA A 52 -5.23 7.59 -3.42
C ALA A 52 -6.08 6.44 -3.98
N GLU A 53 -6.98 6.73 -4.93
CA GLU A 53 -7.80 5.72 -5.61
C GLU A 53 -6.96 4.69 -6.36
N SER A 54 -5.83 5.13 -6.93
CA SER A 54 -4.97 4.27 -7.75
C SER A 54 -4.07 3.34 -6.94
N VAL A 55 -3.98 3.52 -5.62
CA VAL A 55 -3.01 2.82 -4.78
C VAL A 55 -3.51 1.42 -4.41
N TYR A 56 -2.70 0.41 -4.68
CA TYR A 56 -2.92 -0.97 -4.24
C TYR A 56 -2.17 -1.29 -2.95
N ALA A 57 -0.88 -0.95 -2.90
CA ALA A 57 -0.02 -1.28 -1.79
C ALA A 57 1.03 -0.19 -1.54
N VAL A 58 1.45 -0.05 -0.28
CA VAL A 58 2.54 0.84 0.12
C VAL A 58 3.52 0.12 1.03
N PHE A 59 4.81 0.38 0.85
CA PHE A 59 5.86 -0.19 1.68
C PHE A 59 6.88 0.87 2.09
N GLU A 60 7.35 0.74 3.32
CA GLU A 60 8.53 1.41 3.83
C GLU A 60 9.73 0.46 3.77
N ILE A 61 10.92 1.01 3.50
CA ILE A 61 12.18 0.25 3.58
C ILE A 61 12.98 0.70 4.81
N LYS A 62 13.45 -0.26 5.59
CA LYS A 62 14.40 -0.04 6.70
C LYS A 62 15.56 -1.04 6.64
N GLN A 63 16.56 -0.85 7.49
CA GLN A 63 17.67 -1.81 7.57
C GLN A 63 17.24 -3.12 8.24
N THR A 64 16.46 -3.02 9.32
CA THR A 64 16.07 -4.16 10.16
C THR A 64 14.59 -4.16 10.48
N LEU A 65 14.00 -5.34 10.70
CA LEU A 65 12.70 -5.46 11.35
C LEU A 65 12.86 -5.35 12.87
N ASN A 66 12.22 -4.35 13.45
CA ASN A 66 12.11 -4.14 14.89
C ASN A 66 10.82 -3.35 15.23
N LYS A 67 10.55 -3.18 16.53
CA LYS A 67 9.33 -2.52 17.00
C LYS A 67 9.21 -1.08 16.48
N SER A 68 10.26 -0.26 16.62
CA SER A 68 10.22 1.14 16.18
C SER A 68 10.02 1.29 14.67
N HIS A 69 10.56 0.38 13.87
CA HIS A 69 10.37 0.39 12.42
C HIS A 69 8.97 -0.09 12.02
N VAL A 70 8.38 -1.04 12.76
CA VAL A 70 6.97 -1.42 12.59
C VAL A 70 6.04 -0.24 12.90
N GLU A 71 6.28 0.46 14.01
CA GLU A 71 5.50 1.66 14.38
C GLU A 71 5.62 2.75 13.31
N TYR A 72 6.86 3.08 12.91
CA TYR A 72 7.12 4.07 11.88
C TYR A 72 6.48 3.72 10.51
N ALA A 73 6.55 2.45 10.12
CA ALA A 73 5.89 1.99 8.90
C ALA A 73 4.37 2.08 9.02
N GLY A 74 3.82 1.72 10.18
CA GLY A 74 2.39 1.85 10.49
C GLY A 74 1.89 3.28 10.34
N ASP A 75 2.61 4.26 10.87
CA ASP A 75 2.26 5.68 10.73
C ASP A 75 2.21 6.13 9.27
N LYS A 76 3.20 5.70 8.47
CA LYS A 76 3.25 5.98 7.04
C LYS A 76 2.11 5.31 6.27
N ILE A 77 1.81 4.05 6.56
CA ILE A 77 0.69 3.32 5.96
C ILE A 77 -0.63 4.02 6.30
N ALA A 78 -0.82 4.38 7.57
CA ALA A 78 -2.02 5.06 8.05
C ALA A 78 -2.19 6.44 7.40
N SER A 79 -1.09 7.15 7.11
CA SER A 79 -1.13 8.43 6.38
C SER A 79 -1.73 8.29 4.96
N VAL A 80 -1.63 7.10 4.35
CA VAL A 80 -2.22 6.81 3.04
C VAL A 80 -3.65 6.31 3.18
N ARG A 81 -3.93 5.41 4.13
CA ARG A 81 -5.27 4.82 4.28
C ARG A 81 -6.33 5.83 4.74
N ARG A 82 -5.92 6.88 5.46
CA ARG A 82 -6.80 7.99 5.86
C ARG A 82 -7.19 8.92 4.71
N LEU A 83 -6.54 8.82 3.55
CA LEU A 83 -6.85 9.65 2.40
C LEU A 83 -8.21 9.28 1.81
N ARG A 84 -8.96 10.30 1.40
CA ARG A 84 -10.27 10.10 0.78
C ARG A 84 -10.11 9.48 -0.61
N ARG A 85 -10.93 8.47 -0.91
CA ARG A 85 -10.93 7.79 -2.21
C ARG A 85 -12.31 7.88 -2.82
N THR A 86 -12.39 8.55 -3.96
CA THR A 86 -13.59 8.63 -4.78
C THR A 86 -13.87 7.29 -5.46
N SER A 87 -15.12 7.07 -5.83
CA SER A 87 -15.52 5.90 -6.62
C SER A 87 -16.82 6.23 -7.34
N VAL A 88 -16.81 6.10 -8.67
CA VAL A 88 -17.99 6.32 -9.51
C VAL A 88 -18.35 5.06 -10.29
N GLY A 89 -19.62 4.97 -10.71
CA GLY A 89 -20.02 3.94 -11.67
C GLY A 89 -19.38 4.18 -13.03
N PHE A 90 -19.27 3.12 -13.83
CA PHE A 90 -18.65 3.18 -15.16
C PHE A 90 -19.29 2.18 -16.11
N ASP A 91 -19.21 2.45 -17.41
CA ASP A 91 -19.75 1.55 -18.43
C ASP A 91 -18.78 0.39 -18.73
N THR A 92 -19.34 -0.79 -18.91
CA THR A 92 -18.62 -2.00 -19.35
C THR A 92 -19.25 -2.56 -20.63
N ALA A 93 -18.55 -3.47 -21.29
CA ALA A 93 -19.07 -4.14 -22.49
C ALA A 93 -20.41 -4.88 -22.24
N THR A 94 -20.73 -5.22 -21.00
CA THR A 94 -21.94 -5.93 -20.59
C THR A 94 -23.00 -5.03 -19.93
N GLY A 95 -22.76 -3.72 -19.87
CA GLY A 95 -23.65 -2.74 -19.21
C GLY A 95 -22.95 -1.93 -18.12
N ALA A 96 -23.71 -1.09 -17.41
CA ALA A 96 -23.17 -0.24 -16.37
C ALA A 96 -22.74 -1.04 -15.12
N ALA A 97 -21.54 -0.76 -14.62
CA ALA A 97 -21.05 -1.22 -13.33
C ALA A 97 -21.26 -0.13 -12.28
N ALA A 98 -21.71 -0.54 -11.08
CA ALA A 98 -21.86 0.38 -9.95
C ALA A 98 -20.49 0.81 -9.39
N ALA A 99 -20.49 1.92 -8.65
CA ALA A 99 -19.32 2.37 -7.90
C ALA A 99 -18.82 1.26 -6.96
N GLN A 100 -17.51 1.04 -6.95
CA GLN A 100 -16.87 0.02 -6.13
C GLN A 100 -16.46 0.60 -4.78
N GLU A 101 -16.68 -0.14 -3.70
CA GLU A 101 -16.12 0.25 -2.41
C GLU A 101 -14.59 0.17 -2.46
N PRO A 102 -13.85 1.25 -2.11
CA PRO A 102 -12.39 1.23 -2.15
C PRO A 102 -11.81 0.19 -1.17
N LYS A 103 -11.21 -0.87 -1.71
CA LYS A 103 -10.56 -1.92 -0.90
C LYS A 103 -9.45 -1.34 -0.01
N ARG A 104 -9.24 -1.91 1.16
CA ARG A 104 -8.15 -1.49 2.05
C ARG A 104 -6.79 -1.62 1.34
N ILE A 105 -5.98 -0.58 1.44
CA ILE A 105 -4.65 -0.54 0.82
C ILE A 105 -3.70 -1.47 1.60
N ILE A 106 -2.97 -2.33 0.90
CA ILE A 106 -1.98 -3.21 1.49
C ILE A 106 -0.82 -2.37 2.04
N GLY A 107 -0.42 -2.59 3.29
CA GLY A 107 0.71 -1.94 3.93
C GLY A 107 1.80 -2.93 4.30
N GLY A 108 3.06 -2.54 4.19
CA GLY A 108 4.14 -3.41 4.67
C GLY A 108 5.48 -2.74 4.93
N LEU A 109 6.39 -3.57 5.46
CA LEU A 109 7.75 -3.17 5.82
C LEU A 109 8.77 -4.13 5.21
N LEU A 110 9.71 -3.59 4.45
CA LEU A 110 10.81 -4.35 3.85
C LEU A 110 12.12 -4.01 4.55
N ALA A 111 12.95 -5.01 4.78
CA ALA A 111 14.23 -4.88 5.45
C ALA A 111 15.27 -5.89 4.97
N LEU A 112 16.54 -5.68 5.35
CA LEU A 112 17.60 -6.64 5.09
C LEU A 112 17.61 -7.74 6.15
N ASP A 113 17.52 -7.34 7.42
CA ASP A 113 17.71 -8.22 8.59
C ASP A 113 16.56 -8.05 9.61
N SER A 114 16.61 -8.77 10.74
CA SER A 114 15.70 -8.58 11.87
C SER A 114 16.49 -8.46 13.17
N ASP A 115 16.10 -7.52 14.03
CA ASP A 115 16.71 -7.33 15.34
C ASP A 115 16.16 -8.33 16.39
N TRP A 116 15.10 -9.07 16.05
CA TRP A 116 14.51 -10.07 16.92
C TRP A 116 15.18 -11.43 16.77
N SER A 117 15.34 -12.12 17.90
CA SER A 117 15.83 -13.50 17.97
C SER A 117 14.88 -14.34 18.85
N PRO A 118 14.20 -15.37 18.30
CA PRO A 118 14.19 -15.73 16.88
C PRO A 118 13.51 -14.65 16.01
N PRO A 119 13.89 -14.53 14.73
CA PRO A 119 13.24 -13.60 13.82
C PRO A 119 11.77 -13.98 13.62
N LEU A 120 10.92 -12.97 13.43
CA LEU A 120 9.48 -13.14 13.22
C LEU A 120 8.81 -13.98 14.32
N GLY A 121 9.28 -13.84 15.57
CA GLY A 121 8.72 -14.49 16.75
C GLY A 121 7.63 -13.68 17.45
N ASP A 122 7.36 -14.00 18.70
CA ASP A 122 6.35 -13.31 19.53
C ASP A 122 6.56 -11.79 19.64
N PRO A 123 7.80 -11.25 19.68
CA PRO A 123 7.99 -9.80 19.66
C PRO A 123 7.42 -9.11 18.41
N LEU A 124 7.51 -9.75 17.23
CA LEU A 124 6.86 -9.24 16.01
C LEU A 124 5.34 -9.26 16.18
N ARG A 125 4.79 -10.40 16.62
CA ARG A 125 3.33 -10.55 16.82
C ARG A 125 2.79 -9.49 17.78
N ALA A 126 3.50 -9.24 18.88
CA ALA A 126 3.15 -8.18 19.83
C ALA A 126 3.20 -6.80 19.17
N ALA A 127 4.27 -6.48 18.42
CA ALA A 127 4.39 -5.21 17.72
C ALA A 127 3.23 -4.99 16.73
N LEU A 128 2.88 -5.99 15.93
CA LEU A 128 1.76 -5.94 14.98
C LEU A 128 0.41 -5.77 15.69
N ASN A 129 0.15 -6.53 16.75
CA ASN A 129 -1.14 -6.52 17.45
C ASN A 129 -1.40 -5.23 18.25
N THR A 130 -0.38 -4.41 18.52
CA THR A 130 -0.57 -3.10 19.18
C THR A 130 -1.01 -1.99 18.24
N ARG A 131 -1.10 -2.26 16.92
CA ARG A 131 -1.45 -1.27 15.91
C ARG A 131 -2.96 -1.17 15.73
N GLY A 132 -3.45 0.04 15.46
CA GLY A 132 -4.82 0.24 15.01
C GLY A 132 -5.04 -0.29 13.58
N PRO A 133 -6.31 -0.41 13.12
CA PRO A 133 -6.63 -0.93 11.78
C PRO A 133 -5.94 -0.18 10.62
N GLU A 134 -5.83 1.15 10.76
CA GLU A 134 -5.17 2.03 9.79
C GLU A 134 -3.65 1.86 9.77
N GLU A 135 -3.04 1.54 10.90
CA GLU A 135 -1.59 1.36 11.06
C GLU A 135 -1.14 -0.08 10.79
N ALA A 136 -2.08 -1.03 10.67
CA ALA A 136 -1.74 -2.44 10.58
C ALA A 136 -0.93 -2.77 9.32
N LEU A 137 0.16 -3.51 9.51
CA LEU A 137 0.97 -4.04 8.42
C LEU A 137 0.39 -5.38 7.99
N ASP A 138 0.23 -5.57 6.69
CA ASP A 138 -0.22 -6.82 6.08
C ASP A 138 0.97 -7.69 5.67
N PHE A 139 2.10 -7.08 5.32
CA PHE A 139 3.29 -7.78 4.87
C PHE A 139 4.55 -7.29 5.56
N GLY A 140 5.53 -8.18 5.69
CA GLY A 140 6.92 -7.77 5.81
C GLY A 140 7.91 -8.82 5.38
N CYS A 141 9.08 -8.37 4.97
CA CYS A 141 10.14 -9.21 4.42
C CYS A 141 11.49 -8.69 4.92
N ALA A 142 12.18 -9.49 5.72
CA ALA A 142 13.60 -9.32 6.02
C ALA A 142 14.37 -10.32 5.16
N LEU A 143 15.11 -9.84 4.16
CA LEU A 143 15.77 -10.68 3.16
C LEU A 143 16.62 -11.82 3.75
N ARG A 144 17.22 -11.61 4.92
CA ARG A 144 18.10 -12.57 5.60
C ARG A 144 17.47 -13.27 6.80
N ALA A 145 16.19 -13.02 7.09
CA ALA A 145 15.55 -13.53 8.31
C ALA A 145 14.17 -14.16 8.08
N GLY A 146 13.47 -13.80 7.01
CA GLY A 146 12.15 -14.38 6.72
C GLY A 146 11.15 -13.38 6.16
N THR A 147 9.94 -13.89 5.93
CA THR A 147 8.77 -13.12 5.48
C THR A 147 7.56 -13.45 6.34
N PHE A 148 6.70 -12.45 6.55
CA PHE A 148 5.39 -12.64 7.16
C PHE A 148 4.27 -12.04 6.29
N GLU A 149 3.08 -12.62 6.45
CA GLU A 149 1.82 -12.02 6.03
C GLU A 149 0.87 -12.04 7.23
N ALA A 150 0.43 -10.86 7.65
CA ALA A 150 -0.57 -10.70 8.69
C ALA A 150 -1.97 -10.67 8.05
N PRO A 151 -2.99 -11.18 8.76
CA PRO A 151 -4.37 -11.07 8.29
C PRO A 151 -4.80 -9.60 8.25
N ASP A 152 -5.85 -9.32 7.48
CA ASP A 152 -6.54 -8.05 7.63
C ASP A 152 -7.04 -7.93 9.08
N PRO A 153 -6.87 -6.80 9.79
CA PRO A 153 -7.39 -6.63 11.15
C PRO A 153 -8.89 -6.91 11.30
N THR A 154 -9.67 -6.83 10.23
CA THR A 154 -11.10 -7.20 10.23
C THR A 154 -11.34 -8.69 10.09
N ASP A 155 -10.36 -9.42 9.59
CA ASP A 155 -10.42 -10.85 9.33
C ASP A 155 -9.72 -11.59 10.47
N GLY A 156 -10.43 -12.46 11.18
CA GLY A 156 -9.89 -13.26 12.30
C GLY A 156 -8.85 -14.32 11.90
N GLY A 157 -8.10 -14.09 10.83
CA GLY A 157 -7.05 -14.98 10.33
C GLY A 157 -5.82 -15.02 11.24
N GLU A 158 -4.86 -15.86 10.87
CA GLU A 158 -3.61 -16.02 11.61
C GLU A 158 -2.41 -15.44 10.86
N LEU A 159 -1.46 -14.91 11.61
CA LEU A 159 -0.16 -14.48 11.09
C LEU A 159 0.58 -15.67 10.46
N TRP A 160 0.80 -15.60 9.16
CA TRP A 160 1.65 -16.53 8.43
C TRP A 160 3.10 -16.06 8.46
N VAL A 161 4.05 -16.98 8.69
CA VAL A 161 5.49 -16.68 8.71
C VAL A 161 6.31 -17.77 8.02
N SER A 162 7.37 -17.37 7.32
CA SER A 162 8.49 -18.22 6.91
C SER A 162 9.77 -17.60 7.46
N ARG A 163 10.58 -18.39 8.18
CA ARG A 163 11.86 -17.95 8.77
C ARG A 163 13.07 -18.43 7.98
N ASP A 164 12.85 -18.86 6.74
CA ASP A 164 13.89 -19.32 5.85
C ASP A 164 14.39 -18.14 4.98
N PRO A 165 15.66 -17.70 5.17
CA PRO A 165 16.24 -16.61 4.39
C PRO A 165 16.26 -16.90 2.88
N THR A 166 16.38 -18.16 2.47
CA THR A 166 16.50 -18.54 1.05
C THR A 166 15.18 -18.35 0.29
N THR A 167 14.06 -18.35 1.00
CA THR A 167 12.71 -18.22 0.42
C THR A 167 12.02 -16.89 0.73
N SER A 168 12.65 -16.01 1.51
CA SER A 168 12.04 -14.77 2.01
C SER A 168 11.45 -13.92 0.88
N LEU A 169 12.26 -13.60 -0.13
CA LEU A 169 11.85 -12.71 -1.21
C LEU A 169 10.81 -13.34 -2.14
N ILE A 170 10.99 -14.61 -2.53
CA ILE A 170 10.04 -15.28 -3.43
C ILE A 170 8.69 -15.47 -2.74
N PHE A 171 8.65 -15.81 -1.45
CA PHE A 171 7.40 -15.93 -0.72
C PHE A 171 6.72 -14.57 -0.54
N PHE A 172 7.48 -13.51 -0.25
CA PHE A 172 6.93 -12.16 -0.23
C PHE A 172 6.28 -11.81 -1.57
N THR A 173 7.01 -11.99 -2.68
CA THR A 173 6.51 -11.64 -4.01
C THR A 173 5.28 -12.46 -4.40
N LEU A 174 5.29 -13.79 -4.21
CA LEU A 174 4.16 -14.65 -4.60
C LEU A 174 2.90 -14.36 -3.77
N ARG A 175 3.06 -14.11 -2.47
CA ARG A 175 1.92 -13.79 -1.58
C ARG A 175 1.38 -12.39 -1.87
N LEU A 176 2.26 -11.41 -2.11
CA LEU A 176 1.84 -10.08 -2.56
C LEU A 176 1.06 -10.16 -3.89
N LEU A 177 1.54 -10.93 -4.87
CA LEU A 177 0.82 -11.15 -6.13
C LEU A 177 -0.55 -11.80 -5.93
N SER A 178 -0.67 -12.73 -4.98
CA SER A 178 -1.96 -13.32 -4.63
C SER A 178 -2.94 -12.27 -4.09
N ARG A 179 -2.50 -11.43 -3.13
CA ARG A 179 -3.34 -10.36 -2.56
C ARG A 179 -3.70 -9.29 -3.58
N LEU A 180 -2.74 -8.87 -4.41
CA LEU A 180 -3.00 -7.92 -5.50
C LEU A 180 -4.04 -8.45 -6.50
N ARG A 181 -4.00 -9.76 -6.82
CA ARG A 181 -5.00 -10.39 -7.70
C ARG A 181 -6.40 -10.36 -7.08
N GLU A 182 -6.53 -10.61 -5.79
CA GLU A 182 -7.81 -10.54 -5.05
C GLU A 182 -8.36 -9.10 -4.98
N MET A 183 -7.48 -8.10 -4.99
CA MET A 183 -7.88 -6.69 -5.05
C MET A 183 -8.52 -6.30 -6.39
N ALA A 184 -8.35 -7.08 -7.46
CA ALA A 184 -8.89 -6.76 -8.78
C ALA A 184 -8.47 -5.35 -9.27
N THR A 185 -9.36 -4.60 -9.90
CA THR A 185 -9.07 -3.24 -10.37
C THR A 185 -9.38 -2.21 -9.28
N VAL A 186 -8.63 -1.11 -9.25
CA VAL A 186 -8.91 0.06 -8.42
C VAL A 186 -10.29 0.65 -8.71
N PRO A 187 -10.91 1.37 -7.75
CA PRO A 187 -12.15 2.10 -8.03
C PRO A 187 -11.97 3.10 -9.17
N ALA A 188 -13.05 3.33 -9.92
CA ALA A 188 -13.06 4.38 -10.94
C ALA A 188 -13.05 5.75 -10.27
N MET A 189 -11.98 6.51 -10.48
CA MET A 189 -11.77 7.83 -9.89
C MET A 189 -12.75 8.86 -10.45
N ASP A 190 -13.23 9.75 -9.59
CA ASP A 190 -14.06 10.88 -10.00
C ASP A 190 -13.20 12.08 -10.44
N TYR A 191 -12.85 12.13 -11.71
CA TYR A 191 -12.11 13.27 -12.27
C TYR A 191 -12.84 14.60 -12.11
N THR A 192 -14.18 14.61 -12.06
CA THR A 192 -14.97 15.84 -11.88
C THR A 192 -14.72 16.42 -10.50
N ALA A 193 -14.73 15.56 -9.47
CA ALA A 193 -14.44 15.98 -8.09
C ALA A 193 -13.02 16.56 -7.96
N TYR A 194 -12.03 15.98 -8.63
CA TYR A 194 -10.66 16.53 -8.68
C TYR A 194 -10.60 17.90 -9.37
N ILE A 195 -11.34 18.09 -10.48
CA ILE A 195 -11.43 19.39 -11.16
C ILE A 195 -12.05 20.45 -10.25
N GLU A 196 -13.16 20.12 -9.59
CA GLU A 196 -13.86 21.05 -8.69
C GLU A 196 -12.98 21.48 -7.51
N SER A 197 -12.29 20.52 -6.89
CA SER A 197 -11.35 20.78 -5.78
C SER A 197 -10.19 21.69 -6.21
N ALA A 198 -9.59 21.43 -7.38
CA ALA A 198 -8.53 22.27 -7.91
C ALA A 198 -8.99 23.71 -8.18
N GLN A 199 -10.21 23.89 -8.70
CA GLN A 199 -10.79 25.22 -8.93
C GLN A 199 -11.07 25.99 -7.62
N GLN A 200 -11.50 25.30 -6.56
CA GLN A 200 -11.75 25.92 -5.26
C GLN A 200 -10.44 26.37 -4.58
N SER A 201 -9.40 25.54 -4.68
CA SER A 201 -8.06 25.85 -4.15
C SER A 201 -7.45 27.08 -4.83
N ALA A 202 -7.64 27.23 -6.14
CA ALA A 202 -7.16 28.38 -6.92
C ALA A 202 -7.88 29.70 -6.60
N LYS A 203 -9.14 29.64 -6.14
CA LYS A 203 -9.92 30.84 -5.73
C LYS A 203 -9.60 31.31 -4.32
N SER A 204 -8.97 30.46 -3.52
CA SER A 204 -8.60 30.75 -2.13
C SER A 204 -7.22 31.39 -1.99
N HIS A 205 -6.52 31.59 -3.12
CA HIS A 205 -5.23 32.28 -3.26
C HIS A 205 -5.44 33.56 -4.08
#